data_AF-A0A2I1D2Q3-F1
#
_entry.id   AF-A0A2I1D2Q3-F1
#
_cell.length_a   1.000
_cell.length_b   1.000
_cell.length_c   1.000
_cell.angle_alpha   90.00
_cell.angle_beta   90.00
_cell.angle_gamma   90.00
#
_symmetry.space_group_name_H-M   'P 1'
#
loop_
_entity.id
_entity.type
_entity.pdbx_description
1 polymer ?
#
loop_
_entity_poly.entity_id
_entity_poly.type
_entity_poly.pdbx_seq_one_letter_code
_entity_poly.pdbx_strand_id
1 'polypeptide(L)'
;MLQGPLARGDQRLAVIGGFCVQHYLGNHDRETNDLDLMIDLDCPTDEIKIDLVEADPEKFQLRADILYYCSSTRLVQVDLISHQIALPYYRRMLANPLCEGLPAEAIRIGNTQVEHPPFLSVKDMVAIKVYYCGTRSTKEKNDQDARDAWELAARLPRGVTWEPWQHDAFRAGLDDAVYFSRRTRNAW
;
A
#
# COMPACT_ATOMS: atom_id res chain seq x y z
N MET A 1 -27.21 20.93 12.81
CA MET A 1 -26.67 20.96 11.44
C MET A 1 -26.00 19.61 11.25
N LEU A 2 -26.66 18.68 10.54
CA LEU A 2 -26.25 17.27 10.46
C LEU A 2 -25.03 17.13 9.54
N GLN A 3 -23.86 16.85 10.12
CA GLN A 3 -22.68 16.37 9.40
C GLN A 3 -22.87 14.86 9.17
N GLY A 4 -23.40 14.50 8.00
CA GLY A 4 -23.43 13.12 7.51
C GLY A 4 -22.16 12.76 6.70
N PRO A 5 -22.04 11.52 6.21
CA PRO A 5 -20.78 10.81 5.86
C PRO A 5 -19.97 11.35 4.66
N LEU A 6 -20.25 12.56 4.18
CA LEU A 6 -19.82 13.08 2.87
C LEU A 6 -18.74 14.17 2.94
N ALA A 7 -18.22 14.50 4.13
CA ALA A 7 -17.06 15.42 4.25
C ALA A 7 -15.72 14.77 3.84
N ARG A 8 -15.76 13.50 3.40
CA ARG A 8 -14.55 12.67 3.16
C ARG A 8 -14.26 12.38 1.67
N GLY A 9 -14.93 13.09 0.76
CA GLY A 9 -14.74 12.89 -0.68
C GLY A 9 -13.38 13.37 -1.20
N ASP A 10 -12.71 14.27 -0.47
CA ASP A 10 -11.49 14.94 -0.92
C ASP A 10 -10.20 14.23 -0.51
N GLN A 11 -10.23 13.32 0.47
CA GLN A 11 -9.08 12.49 0.80
C GLN A 11 -8.80 11.53 -0.35
N ARG A 12 -7.52 11.26 -0.57
CA ARG A 12 -7.04 10.38 -1.61
C ARG A 12 -6.64 9.03 -1.03
N LEU A 13 -6.87 7.99 -1.83
CA LEU A 13 -6.51 6.63 -1.48
C LEU A 13 -5.81 5.93 -2.64
N ALA A 14 -4.94 4.98 -2.32
CA ALA A 14 -4.41 4.01 -3.27
C ALA A 14 -4.37 2.61 -2.65
N VAL A 15 -4.62 1.59 -3.45
CA VAL A 15 -4.44 0.19 -3.09
C VAL A 15 -2.96 -0.15 -3.13
N ILE A 16 -2.45 -0.68 -2.03
CA ILE A 16 -1.05 -1.09 -1.86
C ILE A 16 -0.95 -2.56 -1.45
N GLY A 17 0.22 -2.96 -0.96
CA GLY A 17 0.38 -4.23 -0.27
C GLY A 17 0.17 -5.44 -1.17
N GLY A 18 -0.36 -6.52 -0.59
CA GLY A 18 -0.41 -7.81 -1.27
C GLY A 18 -1.38 -7.87 -2.45
N PHE A 19 -2.55 -7.25 -2.30
CA PHE A 19 -3.56 -7.20 -3.36
C PHE A 19 -3.06 -6.41 -4.58
N CYS A 20 -2.31 -5.34 -4.37
CA CYS A 20 -1.67 -4.58 -5.45
C CYS A 20 -0.62 -5.41 -6.21
N VAL A 21 0.18 -6.23 -5.50
CA VAL A 21 1.12 -7.16 -6.14
C VAL A 21 0.38 -8.18 -7.03
N GLN A 22 -0.69 -8.77 -6.51
CA GLN A 22 -1.49 -9.75 -7.27
C GLN A 22 -2.07 -9.14 -8.54
N HIS A 23 -2.58 -7.91 -8.46
CA HIS A 23 -3.11 -7.18 -9.62
C HIS A 23 -2.09 -7.13 -10.76
N TYR A 24 -0.84 -6.76 -10.47
CA TYR A 24 0.19 -6.65 -11.50
C TYR A 24 0.78 -7.99 -11.95
N LEU A 25 0.95 -8.94 -11.04
CA LEU A 25 1.59 -10.21 -11.38
C LEU A 25 0.60 -11.20 -12.02
N GLY A 26 -0.70 -11.05 -11.80
CA GLY A 26 -1.71 -12.03 -12.19
C GLY A 26 -1.54 -13.37 -11.49
N ASN A 27 -0.78 -13.39 -10.39
CA ASN A 27 -0.46 -14.62 -9.68
C ASN A 27 -1.58 -14.95 -8.69
N HIS A 28 -2.45 -15.87 -9.09
CA HIS A 28 -3.57 -16.37 -8.28
C HIS A 28 -3.12 -17.34 -7.18
N ASP A 29 -1.89 -17.84 -7.20
CA ASP A 29 -1.35 -18.76 -6.18
C ASP A 29 -0.82 -18.01 -4.95
N ARG A 30 -0.60 -16.68 -5.07
CA ARG A 30 -0.31 -15.83 -3.92
C ARG A 30 -1.61 -15.60 -3.17
N GLU A 31 -1.71 -16.04 -1.91
CA GLU A 31 -2.84 -15.66 -1.06
C GLU A 31 -2.60 -14.27 -0.44
N THR A 32 -3.63 -13.43 -0.40
CA THR A 32 -3.65 -12.18 0.37
C THR A 32 -4.92 -12.21 1.21
N ASN A 33 -4.79 -12.02 2.51
CA ASN A 33 -5.90 -12.15 3.46
C ASN A 33 -6.42 -10.78 3.93
N ASP A 34 -5.77 -9.72 3.45
CA ASP A 34 -5.96 -8.33 3.76
C ASP A 34 -6.03 -7.47 2.48
N LEU A 35 -6.69 -6.33 2.61
CA LEU A 35 -6.71 -5.23 1.67
C LEU A 35 -6.02 -4.04 2.33
N ASP A 36 -4.79 -3.74 1.89
CA ASP A 36 -4.05 -2.58 2.34
C ASP A 36 -4.41 -1.35 1.49
N LEU A 37 -4.90 -0.29 2.13
CA LEU A 37 -5.19 0.99 1.52
C LEU A 37 -4.28 2.07 2.11
N MET A 38 -3.48 2.69 1.25
CA MET A 38 -2.78 3.93 1.59
C MET A 38 -3.76 5.10 1.53
N ILE A 39 -3.76 5.96 2.55
CA ILE A 39 -4.63 7.14 2.64
C ILE A 39 -3.86 8.39 3.11
N ASP A 40 -4.41 9.58 2.87
CA ASP A 40 -3.87 10.86 3.38
C ASP A 40 -3.56 10.82 4.90
N LEU A 41 -2.56 11.59 5.34
CA LEU A 41 -2.01 11.54 6.70
C LEU A 41 -3.02 12.01 7.74
N ASP A 42 -3.65 13.15 7.48
CA ASP A 42 -4.58 13.81 8.42
C ASP A 42 -5.97 13.17 8.37
N CYS A 43 -6.04 11.93 7.90
CA CYS A 43 -7.27 11.19 7.80
C CYS A 43 -7.52 10.45 9.13
N PRO A 44 -8.63 10.73 9.83
CA PRO A 44 -8.95 10.04 11.07
C PRO A 44 -9.40 8.60 10.77
N THR A 45 -8.44 7.70 10.58
CA THR A 45 -8.69 6.33 10.11
C THR A 45 -9.62 5.57 11.04
N ASP A 46 -9.55 5.78 12.35
CA ASP A 46 -10.47 5.15 13.31
C ASP A 46 -11.91 5.65 13.16
N GLU A 47 -12.10 6.95 12.90
CA GLU A 47 -13.43 7.47 12.57
C GLU A 47 -13.93 6.97 11.21
N ILE A 48 -13.04 6.67 10.25
CA ILE A 48 -13.44 6.01 8.99
C ILE A 48 -13.93 4.60 9.24
N LYS A 49 -13.22 3.83 10.06
CA LYS A 49 -13.65 2.48 10.39
C LYS A 49 -15.03 2.49 11.05
N ILE A 50 -15.27 3.42 11.98
CA ILE A 50 -16.58 3.58 12.64
C ILE A 50 -17.66 3.95 11.62
N ASP A 51 -17.44 4.99 10.80
CA ASP A 51 -18.41 5.45 9.81
C ASP A 51 -18.77 4.36 8.79
N LEU A 52 -17.80 3.53 8.36
CA LEU A 52 -18.05 2.42 7.45
C LEU A 52 -18.96 1.34 8.08
N VAL A 53 -18.74 1.02 9.35
CA VAL A 53 -19.58 0.06 10.09
C VAL A 53 -20.97 0.62 10.35
N GLU A 54 -21.09 1.91 10.65
CA GLU A 54 -22.39 2.55 10.83
C GLU A 54 -23.18 2.67 9.52
N ALA A 55 -22.48 2.92 8.41
CA ALA A 55 -23.11 3.06 7.09
C ALA A 55 -23.60 1.72 6.51
N ASP A 56 -22.84 0.64 6.69
CA ASP A 56 -23.20 -0.70 6.20
C ASP A 56 -22.70 -1.81 7.16
N PRO A 57 -23.43 -2.06 8.28
CA PRO A 57 -23.02 -3.04 9.29
C PRO A 57 -23.14 -4.50 8.82
N GLU A 58 -23.82 -4.76 7.69
CA GLU A 58 -23.85 -6.09 7.08
C GLU A 58 -22.55 -6.38 6.31
N LYS A 59 -21.94 -5.33 5.72
CA LYS A 59 -20.70 -5.42 4.96
C LYS A 59 -19.46 -5.09 5.76
N PHE A 60 -19.54 -4.31 6.82
CA PHE A 60 -18.38 -3.91 7.61
C PHE A 60 -18.56 -4.29 9.07
N GLN A 61 -17.52 -4.90 9.64
CA GLN A 61 -17.47 -5.23 11.06
C GLN A 61 -16.15 -4.72 11.66
N LEU A 62 -16.25 -4.05 12.80
CA LEU A 62 -15.08 -3.72 13.61
C LEU A 62 -14.93 -4.80 14.69
N ARG A 63 -13.75 -5.43 14.77
CA ARG A 63 -13.40 -6.36 15.85
C ARG A 63 -12.17 -5.83 16.56
N ALA A 64 -12.36 -5.36 17.79
CA ALA A 64 -11.40 -4.50 18.47
C ALA A 64 -11.09 -3.25 17.62
N ASP A 65 -9.88 -3.11 17.10
CA ASP A 65 -9.40 -2.00 16.27
C ASP A 65 -9.25 -2.36 14.78
N ILE A 66 -9.57 -3.61 14.42
CA ILE A 66 -9.41 -4.17 13.07
C ILE A 66 -10.73 -4.11 12.32
N LEU A 67 -10.71 -3.44 11.16
CA LEU A 67 -11.84 -3.36 10.24
C LEU A 67 -11.87 -4.59 9.32
N TYR A 68 -13.03 -5.20 9.18
CA TYR A 68 -13.27 -6.30 8.27
C TYR A 68 -14.36 -5.94 7.26
N TYR A 69 -14.13 -6.31 6.00
CA TYR A 69 -15.17 -6.42 4.99
C TYR A 69 -15.74 -7.85 4.97
N CYS A 70 -17.05 -7.94 5.16
CA CYS A 70 -17.83 -9.16 5.14
C CYS A 70 -18.36 -9.40 3.73
N SER A 71 -17.67 -10.28 3.00
CA SER A 71 -18.24 -10.91 1.81
C SER A 71 -19.09 -12.12 2.20
N SER A 72 -19.93 -12.62 1.28
CA SER A 72 -20.78 -13.79 1.53
C SER A 72 -20.00 -15.07 1.87
N THR A 73 -18.71 -15.13 1.52
CA THR A 73 -17.88 -16.34 1.67
C THR A 73 -16.63 -16.13 2.52
N ARG A 74 -16.24 -14.89 2.81
CA ARG A 74 -14.97 -14.55 3.47
C ARG A 74 -15.05 -13.25 4.27
N LEU A 75 -14.26 -13.20 5.34
CA LEU A 75 -13.88 -11.99 6.06
C LEU A 75 -12.54 -11.52 5.51
N VAL A 76 -12.48 -10.30 5.00
CA VAL A 76 -11.25 -9.67 4.50
C VAL A 76 -10.89 -8.54 5.44
N GLN A 77 -9.69 -8.58 6.02
CA GLN A 77 -9.19 -7.46 6.81
C GLN A 77 -8.94 -6.26 5.90
N VAL A 78 -9.34 -5.07 6.32
CA VAL A 78 -9.11 -3.82 5.59
C VAL A 78 -8.22 -2.91 6.44
N ASP A 79 -6.99 -2.71 5.98
CA ASP A 79 -5.99 -1.90 6.67
C ASP A 79 -5.92 -0.51 6.03
N LEU A 80 -6.27 0.51 6.82
CA LEU A 80 -6.12 1.91 6.44
C LEU A 80 -4.77 2.42 6.95
N ILE A 81 -3.84 2.63 6.04
CA ILE A 81 -2.44 2.97 6.35
C ILE A 81 -2.18 4.41 5.89
N SER A 82 -1.84 5.29 6.83
CA SER A 82 -1.39 6.65 6.48
C SER A 82 -0.19 6.58 5.53
N HIS A 83 -0.16 7.45 4.51
CA HIS A 83 0.94 7.48 3.55
C HIS A 83 2.31 7.73 4.18
N GLN A 84 2.39 8.40 5.34
CA GLN A 84 3.66 8.58 6.04
C GLN A 84 4.24 7.26 6.56
N ILE A 85 3.37 6.28 6.82
CA ILE A 85 3.75 4.92 7.20
C ILE A 85 3.95 4.09 5.94
N ALA A 86 3.06 4.19 4.96
CA ALA A 86 3.15 3.36 3.74
C ALA A 86 4.40 3.69 2.90
N LEU A 87 4.83 4.96 2.86
CA LEU A 87 5.92 5.43 2.02
C LEU A 87 7.19 5.71 2.85
N PRO A 88 8.27 4.94 2.66
CA PRO A 88 9.51 5.03 3.44
C PRO A 88 10.18 6.41 3.52
N TYR A 89 9.96 7.23 2.50
CA TYR A 89 10.61 8.53 2.33
C TYR A 89 10.00 9.66 3.19
N TYR A 90 8.75 9.51 3.65
CA TYR A 90 8.09 10.56 4.44
C TYR A 90 8.71 10.75 5.83
N ARG A 91 9.37 9.73 6.39
CA ARG A 91 10.15 9.91 7.65
C ARG A 91 11.30 10.92 7.53
N ARG A 92 11.74 11.29 6.33
CA ARG A 92 12.84 12.27 6.11
C ARG A 92 12.36 13.64 5.61
N MET A 93 11.09 13.79 5.27
CA MET A 93 10.52 15.03 4.70
C MET A 93 9.90 16.01 5.70
N LEU A 94 10.18 15.87 7.01
CA LEU A 94 9.89 16.90 8.02
C LEU A 94 10.63 18.25 7.77
N ALA A 95 11.35 18.40 6.65
CA ALA A 95 12.10 19.58 6.28
C ALA A 95 11.51 20.39 5.11
N ASN A 96 10.44 19.93 4.43
CA ASN A 96 9.81 20.73 3.36
C ASN A 96 8.28 20.49 3.25
N PRO A 97 7.45 21.40 3.79
CA PRO A 97 5.98 21.32 3.77
C PRO A 97 5.32 21.35 2.38
N LEU A 98 6.09 21.54 1.30
CA LEU A 98 5.54 21.71 -0.06
C LEU A 98 5.58 20.41 -0.90
N CYS A 99 6.14 19.32 -0.37
CA CYS A 99 6.21 18.03 -1.06
C CYS A 99 5.17 17.03 -0.52
N GLU A 100 3.94 17.50 -0.32
CA GLU A 100 2.77 16.74 0.19
C GLU A 100 2.10 15.87 -0.90
N GLY A 101 2.86 15.46 -1.90
CA GLY A 101 2.33 14.67 -3.00
C GLY A 101 2.23 13.20 -2.63
N LEU A 102 1.03 12.73 -2.29
CA LEU A 102 0.68 11.34 -2.55
C LEU A 102 1.05 10.99 -4.02
N PRO A 103 1.43 9.73 -4.30
CA PRO A 103 1.68 9.25 -5.65
C PRO A 103 0.52 9.59 -6.60
N ALA A 104 0.81 9.76 -7.88
CA ALA A 104 -0.15 10.23 -8.88
C ALA A 104 -1.38 9.30 -9.01
N GLU A 105 -1.21 8.03 -8.67
CA GLU A 105 -2.23 6.99 -8.68
C GLU A 105 -3.19 7.07 -7.49
N ALA A 106 -2.86 7.85 -6.46
CA ALA A 106 -3.77 8.08 -5.35
C ALA A 106 -4.91 9.02 -5.78
N ILE A 107 -6.11 8.48 -5.88
CA ILE A 107 -7.30 9.21 -6.32
C ILE A 107 -8.18 9.59 -5.15
N ARG A 108 -8.91 10.69 -5.30
CA ARG A 108 -9.93 11.11 -4.33
C ARG A 108 -10.97 10.02 -4.13
N ILE A 109 -11.34 9.72 -2.88
CA ILE A 109 -12.35 8.71 -2.52
C ILE A 109 -13.64 8.95 -3.31
N GLY A 110 -14.11 10.20 -3.39
CA GLY A 110 -15.33 10.55 -4.12
C GLY A 110 -15.26 10.33 -5.64
N ASN A 111 -14.07 10.15 -6.20
CA ASN A 111 -13.83 9.90 -7.63
C ASN A 111 -13.46 8.43 -7.90
N THR A 112 -13.49 7.55 -6.90
CA THR A 112 -13.17 6.13 -7.08
C THR A 112 -14.21 5.45 -7.97
N GLN A 113 -13.74 4.59 -8.87
CA GLN A 113 -14.58 3.74 -9.70
C GLN A 113 -14.34 2.29 -9.32
N VAL A 114 -15.41 1.54 -9.07
CA VAL A 114 -15.31 0.16 -8.58
C VAL A 114 -14.58 -0.74 -9.59
N GLU A 115 -14.78 -0.49 -10.88
CA GLU A 115 -14.16 -1.20 -11.99
C GLU A 115 -12.68 -0.85 -12.19
N HIS A 116 -12.24 0.29 -11.63
CA HIS A 116 -10.88 0.80 -11.74
C HIS A 116 -10.34 1.24 -10.37
N PRO A 117 -10.06 0.28 -9.46
CA PRO A 117 -9.48 0.62 -8.17
C PRO A 117 -8.13 1.33 -8.35
N PRO A 118 -7.79 2.31 -7.49
CA PRO A 118 -6.56 3.09 -7.61
C PRO A 118 -5.35 2.31 -7.12
N PHE A 119 -4.86 1.36 -7.91
CA PHE A 119 -3.63 0.65 -7.57
C PHE A 119 -2.42 1.57 -7.65
N LEU A 120 -1.59 1.56 -6.61
CA LEU A 120 -0.31 2.26 -6.63
C LEU A 120 0.58 1.75 -7.78
N SER A 121 1.42 2.61 -8.36
CA SER A 121 2.23 2.22 -9.52
C SER A 121 3.16 1.03 -9.24
N VAL A 122 3.47 0.24 -10.29
CA VAL A 122 4.47 -0.85 -10.21
C VAL A 122 5.81 -0.32 -9.69
N LYS A 123 6.21 0.87 -10.14
CA LYS A 123 7.49 1.52 -9.76
C LYS A 123 7.55 1.76 -8.26
N ASP A 124 6.49 2.33 -7.70
CA ASP A 124 6.42 2.61 -6.27
C ASP A 124 6.33 1.32 -5.46
N MET A 125 5.56 0.34 -5.94
CA MET A 125 5.46 -0.97 -5.28
C MET A 125 6.81 -1.68 -5.21
N VAL A 126 7.64 -1.63 -6.26
CA VAL A 126 9.01 -2.18 -6.22
C VAL A 126 9.83 -1.49 -5.12
N ALA A 127 9.83 -0.16 -5.09
CA ALA A 127 10.59 0.60 -4.10
C ALA A 127 10.13 0.32 -2.66
N ILE A 128 8.81 0.28 -2.42
CA ILE A 128 8.21 -0.07 -1.13
C ILE A 128 8.63 -1.48 -0.71
N LYS A 129 8.52 -2.46 -1.59
CA LYS A 129 8.84 -3.85 -1.29
C LYS A 129 10.33 -4.05 -1.00
N VAL A 130 11.23 -3.40 -1.76
CA VAL A 130 12.67 -3.42 -1.46
C VAL A 130 12.96 -2.79 -0.10
N TYR A 131 12.33 -1.68 0.25
CA TYR A 131 12.57 -1.05 1.54
C TYR A 131 12.09 -1.91 2.71
N TYR A 132 10.88 -2.47 2.61
CA TYR A 132 10.27 -3.17 3.75
C TYR A 132 10.76 -4.60 3.94
N CYS A 133 11.36 -5.24 2.95
CA CYS A 133 11.77 -6.64 3.04
C CYS A 133 12.84 -6.93 4.10
N GLY A 134 13.51 -5.92 4.67
CA GLY A 134 14.42 -6.09 5.81
C GLY A 134 13.79 -5.86 7.18
N THR A 135 12.55 -5.35 7.21
CA THR A 135 11.96 -4.75 8.41
C THR A 135 10.69 -5.46 8.89
N ARG A 136 10.27 -6.55 8.23
CA ARG A 136 9.09 -7.29 8.69
C ARG A 136 9.41 -8.10 9.93
N SER A 137 8.35 -8.41 10.66
CA SER A 137 8.40 -9.17 11.91
C SER A 137 8.80 -10.63 11.74
N THR A 138 8.72 -11.19 10.52
CA THR A 138 9.07 -12.59 10.24
C THR A 138 9.91 -12.71 8.98
N LYS A 139 10.74 -13.75 8.96
CA LYS A 139 11.60 -14.06 7.82
C LYS A 139 10.78 -14.38 6.57
N GLU A 140 9.64 -15.07 6.72
CA GLU A 140 8.77 -15.45 5.62
C GLU A 140 8.19 -14.22 4.91
N LYS A 141 7.81 -13.19 5.69
CA LYS A 141 7.35 -11.90 5.13
C LYS A 141 8.48 -11.15 4.43
N ASN A 142 9.69 -11.19 4.99
CA ASN A 142 10.89 -10.63 4.36
C ASN A 142 11.19 -11.31 3.01
N ASP A 143 11.20 -12.66 2.99
CA ASP A 143 11.39 -13.46 1.77
C ASP A 143 10.30 -13.14 0.73
N GLN A 144 9.04 -13.01 1.16
CA GLN A 144 7.93 -12.69 0.27
C GLN A 144 8.05 -11.28 -0.32
N ASP A 145 8.36 -10.27 0.48
CA ASP A 145 8.52 -8.90 -0.01
C ASP A 145 9.70 -8.79 -0.99
N ALA A 146 10.82 -9.47 -0.73
CA ALA A 146 11.96 -9.48 -1.65
C ALA A 146 11.63 -10.20 -2.97
N ARG A 147 10.83 -11.28 -2.93
CA ARG A 147 10.34 -11.96 -4.13
C ARG A 147 9.36 -11.08 -4.91
N ASP A 148 8.36 -10.50 -4.23
CA ASP A 148 7.39 -9.60 -4.81
C ASP A 148 8.11 -8.43 -5.53
N ALA A 149 9.10 -7.82 -4.88
CA ALA A 149 9.91 -6.75 -5.45
C ALA A 149 10.61 -7.18 -6.75
N TRP A 150 11.24 -8.36 -6.74
CA TRP A 150 11.95 -8.90 -7.90
C TRP A 150 11.02 -9.17 -9.08
N GLU A 151 9.89 -9.81 -8.82
CA GLU A 151 8.91 -10.16 -9.85
C GLU A 151 8.23 -8.91 -10.43
N LEU A 152 7.93 -7.92 -9.59
CA LEU A 152 7.41 -6.62 -10.05
C LEU A 152 8.45 -5.86 -10.86
N ALA A 153 9.73 -5.86 -10.45
CA ALA A 153 10.80 -5.21 -11.19
C ALA A 153 10.96 -5.79 -12.61
N ALA A 154 10.74 -7.10 -12.77
CA ALA A 154 10.75 -7.76 -14.07
C ALA A 154 9.60 -7.31 -15.00
N ARG A 155 8.56 -6.64 -14.48
CA ARG A 155 7.46 -6.06 -15.28
C ARG A 155 7.74 -4.63 -15.75
N LEU A 156 8.76 -3.97 -15.20
CA LEU A 156 9.11 -2.61 -15.59
C LEU A 156 9.85 -2.59 -16.93
N PRO A 157 9.67 -1.53 -17.74
CA PRO A 157 10.44 -1.36 -18.97
C PRO A 157 11.92 -1.11 -18.65
N ARG A 158 12.80 -1.48 -19.60
CA ARG A 158 14.21 -1.13 -19.52
C ARG A 158 14.37 0.39 -19.52
N GLY A 159 15.28 0.91 -18.69
CA GLY A 159 15.53 2.35 -18.60
C GLY A 159 14.48 3.14 -17.83
N VAL A 160 13.68 2.48 -16.97
CA VAL A 160 12.77 3.16 -16.04
C VAL A 160 13.50 4.25 -15.26
N THR A 161 12.89 5.43 -15.18
CA THR A 161 13.42 6.55 -14.39
C THR A 161 12.83 6.49 -12.99
N TRP A 162 13.71 6.45 -11.99
CA TRP A 162 13.33 6.39 -10.58
C TRP A 162 13.28 7.79 -9.97
N GLU A 163 12.26 8.03 -9.16
CA GLU A 163 12.16 9.24 -8.35
C GLU A 163 13.23 9.25 -7.25
N PRO A 164 13.64 10.42 -6.75
CA PRO A 164 14.64 10.52 -5.68
C PRO A 164 14.32 9.62 -4.47
N TRP A 165 13.05 9.56 -4.09
CA TRP A 165 12.61 8.76 -2.95
C TRP A 165 12.75 7.25 -3.18
N GLN A 166 12.58 6.80 -4.42
CA GLN A 166 12.70 5.40 -4.80
C GLN A 166 14.18 5.01 -4.76
N HIS A 167 15.06 5.88 -5.24
CA HIS A 167 16.51 5.72 -5.08
C HIS A 167 16.90 5.57 -3.61
N ASP A 168 16.33 6.38 -2.71
CA ASP A 168 16.59 6.27 -1.27
C ASP A 168 16.04 4.97 -0.68
N ALA A 169 14.85 4.54 -1.10
CA ALA A 169 14.28 3.25 -0.72
C ALA A 169 15.21 2.08 -1.12
N PHE A 170 15.73 2.09 -2.35
CA PHE A 170 16.73 1.12 -2.79
C PHE A 170 18.01 1.19 -1.97
N ARG A 171 18.56 2.38 -1.72
CA ARG A 171 19.79 2.52 -0.91
C ARG A 171 19.63 1.94 0.49
N ALA A 172 18.45 2.07 1.08
CA ALA A 172 18.18 1.56 2.42
C ALA A 172 17.88 0.06 2.47
N GLY A 173 17.19 -0.49 1.45
CA GLY A 173 16.68 -1.86 1.48
C GLY A 173 17.37 -2.87 0.55
N LEU A 174 18.23 -2.42 -0.38
CA LEU A 174 18.78 -3.30 -1.42
C LEU A 174 19.59 -4.48 -0.85
N ASP A 175 20.39 -4.28 0.20
CA ASP A 175 21.17 -5.36 0.79
C ASP A 175 20.27 -6.46 1.37
N ASP A 176 19.17 -6.07 2.02
CA ASP A 176 18.14 -7.00 2.50
C ASP A 176 17.43 -7.68 1.34
N ALA A 177 17.04 -6.93 0.30
CA ALA A 177 16.40 -7.49 -0.89
C ALA A 177 17.30 -8.53 -1.56
N VAL A 178 18.59 -8.27 -1.70
CA VAL A 178 19.59 -9.23 -2.22
C VAL A 178 19.63 -10.48 -1.35
N TYR A 179 19.72 -10.32 -0.04
CA TYR A 179 19.76 -11.43 0.92
C TYR A 179 18.50 -12.31 0.88
N PHE A 180 17.32 -11.70 1.04
CA PHE A 180 16.04 -12.42 1.15
C PHE A 180 15.54 -12.95 -0.19
N SER A 181 15.84 -12.29 -1.33
CA SER A 181 15.51 -12.82 -2.66
C SER A 181 16.44 -13.96 -3.11
N ARG A 182 17.56 -14.17 -2.40
CA ARG A 182 18.64 -15.12 -2.76
C ARG A 182 19.17 -14.86 -4.18
N ARG A 183 19.26 -13.59 -4.55
CA ARG A 183 19.84 -13.12 -5.82
C ARG A 183 21.20 -12.49 -5.55
N THR A 184 21.99 -12.31 -6.61
CA THR A 184 23.24 -11.55 -6.49
C THR A 184 22.96 -10.06 -6.60
N ARG A 185 23.83 -9.23 -6.02
CA ARG A 185 23.74 -7.77 -6.14
C ARG A 185 23.78 -7.29 -7.59
N ASN A 186 24.50 -7.98 -8.47
CA ASN A 186 24.58 -7.64 -9.90
C ASN A 186 23.32 -8.01 -10.69
N ALA A 187 22.50 -8.93 -10.17
CA ALA A 187 21.25 -9.29 -10.80
C ALA A 187 20.17 -8.22 -10.53
N TRP A 188 20.24 -7.59 -9.35
CA TRP A 188 19.47 -6.39 -8.98
C TRP A 188 20.03 -5.14 -9.65
#